data_AF-C5DQX0-F1
#
_entry.id   AF-C5DQX0-F1
#
_cell.length_a   1.000
_cell.length_b   1.000
_cell.length_c   1.000
_cell.angle_alpha   90.00
_cell.angle_beta   90.00
_cell.angle_gamma   90.00
#
_symmetry.space_group_name_H-M   'P 1'
#
loop_
_entity.id
_entity.type
_entity.pdbx_description
1 polymer ?
#
loop_
_entity_poly.entity_id
_entity_poly.type
_entity_poly.pdbx_seq_one_letter_code
_entity_poly.pdbx_strand_id
1 'polypeptide(L)'
;MAFYSTSVSTTMATDKDMANDIVIPNPAEDSISDISFSPQSDFLFSVSSWDNKVRIWDVQGGIPQGRAQFEHQAPVLCTKWSNDGTKVVAGGADNVVSMFDVATGQTKQLGLHDGPVKSMSYLQFGGSNTDVLVTGSWDKTLKYWDARQAQPIGTVAMPDRVYTLDSRQMLLVVGTAERHIAVINLGNPMAIFKTTQSPLKWQTRVVACYNEGDGYALGSVEGRCAIRYVDDEEQRKKGFSFKCHRQTNSNRAPGQPAQSLVYAVNSIAFHPIYGTFATAGGDGSFHFWDKNQRHRLRGFPSLQASIPVCSFNRNGAVLAYALSYDWSQGHMGNRADYPNVIRLHPTSDDEIKEKKRR
;
A
#
# COMPACT_ATOMS: atom_id res chain seq x y z
N MET A 1 40.25 34.79 9.19
CA MET A 1 38.80 34.78 9.49
C MET A 1 38.18 33.62 8.74
N ALA A 2 37.74 32.59 9.46
CA ALA A 2 37.06 31.43 8.88
C ALA A 2 35.57 31.75 8.73
N PHE A 3 35.06 31.71 7.50
CA PHE A 3 33.63 31.79 7.23
C PHE A 3 33.05 30.38 7.35
N TYR A 4 32.41 30.08 8.47
CA TYR A 4 31.50 28.94 8.59
C TYR A 4 30.20 29.31 7.87
N SER A 5 29.96 28.75 6.68
CA SER A 5 28.63 28.74 6.08
C SER A 5 27.83 27.61 6.72
N THR A 6 26.89 27.97 7.58
CA THR A 6 25.92 27.06 8.19
C THR A 6 24.94 26.55 7.13
N SER A 7 24.97 25.25 6.85
CA SER A 7 23.96 24.55 6.07
C SER A 7 22.68 24.40 6.90
N VAL A 8 21.79 25.39 6.80
CA VAL A 8 20.46 25.37 7.44
C VAL A 8 19.42 25.49 6.34
N SER A 9 18.92 24.38 5.77
CA SER A 9 17.68 24.44 4.95
C SER A 9 17.01 23.12 4.53
N THR A 10 17.23 21.99 5.20
CA THR A 10 16.46 20.75 4.89
C THR A 10 15.78 20.15 6.11
N THR A 11 16.44 20.15 7.28
CA THR A 11 15.85 19.69 8.55
C THR A 11 14.73 20.59 9.07
N MET A 12 14.80 21.91 8.86
CA MET A 12 13.73 22.83 9.31
C MET A 12 12.44 22.74 8.47
N ALA A 13 12.51 22.26 7.23
CA ALA A 13 11.35 22.12 6.36
C ALA A 13 10.60 20.80 6.61
N THR A 14 11.34 19.72 6.91
CA THR A 14 10.76 18.41 7.26
C THR A 14 9.88 18.46 8.49
N ASP A 15 10.23 19.27 9.49
CA ASP A 15 9.47 19.35 10.74
C ASP A 15 8.18 20.17 10.63
N LYS A 16 8.10 21.17 9.73
CA LYS A 16 6.89 22.01 9.62
C LYS A 16 5.74 21.32 8.91
N ASP A 17 6.02 20.68 7.77
CA ASP A 17 4.97 20.04 6.97
C ASP A 17 4.35 18.86 7.74
N MET A 18 5.14 18.18 8.57
CA MET A 18 4.75 16.99 9.34
C MET A 18 4.62 17.26 10.84
N ALA A 19 4.50 18.53 11.25
CA ALA A 19 4.47 18.93 12.66
C ALA A 19 3.29 18.32 13.45
N ASN A 20 2.19 18.05 12.75
CA ASN A 20 0.95 17.55 13.32
C ASN A 20 0.80 16.03 13.17
N ASP A 21 1.83 15.33 12.68
CA ASP A 21 1.79 13.88 12.55
C ASP A 21 1.79 13.24 13.95
N ILE A 22 0.88 12.29 14.16
CA ILE A 22 0.92 11.43 15.35
C ILE A 22 1.97 10.36 15.10
N VAL A 23 2.96 10.27 15.98
CA VAL A 23 4.10 9.36 15.84
C VAL A 23 3.93 8.12 16.72
N ILE A 24 4.15 6.95 16.14
CA ILE A 24 4.19 5.65 16.80
C ILE A 24 5.62 5.11 16.65
N PRO A 25 6.51 5.33 17.64
CA PRO A 25 7.96 5.20 17.46
C PRO A 25 8.47 3.76 17.46
N ASN A 26 7.70 2.80 17.97
CA ASN A 26 8.07 1.37 18.00
C ASN A 26 6.84 0.50 17.70
N PRO A 27 6.26 0.63 16.49
CA PRO A 27 5.07 -0.12 16.10
C PRO A 27 5.37 -1.60 15.83
N ALA A 28 6.64 -1.96 15.59
CA ALA A 28 7.15 -3.30 15.31
C ALA A 28 8.66 -3.38 15.60
N GLU A 29 9.19 -4.60 15.72
CA GLU A 29 10.62 -4.88 15.99
C GLU A 29 11.45 -5.02 14.70
N ASP A 30 10.79 -5.14 13.54
CA ASP A 30 11.39 -5.17 12.21
C ASP A 30 10.52 -4.36 11.23
N SER A 31 10.89 -4.36 9.96
CA SER A 31 10.30 -3.59 8.88
C SER A 31 8.79 -3.86 8.77
N ILE A 32 8.02 -2.80 8.57
CA ILE A 32 6.57 -2.88 8.38
C ILE A 32 6.26 -3.28 6.93
N SER A 33 5.41 -4.30 6.76
CA SER A 33 4.99 -4.81 5.45
C SER A 33 3.66 -4.25 4.96
N ASP A 34 2.70 -4.00 5.87
CA ASP A 34 1.36 -3.50 5.50
C ASP A 34 0.67 -2.78 6.68
N ILE A 35 -0.20 -1.82 6.36
CA ILE A 35 -1.07 -1.08 7.28
C ILE A 35 -2.50 -1.12 6.74
N SER A 36 -3.45 -1.56 7.55
CA SER A 36 -4.88 -1.56 7.18
C SER A 36 -5.72 -0.94 8.27
N PHE A 37 -6.45 0.12 7.93
CA PHE A 37 -7.48 0.67 8.82
C PHE A 37 -8.72 -0.22 8.89
N SER A 38 -9.38 -0.17 10.03
CA SER A 38 -10.72 -0.72 10.22
C SER A 38 -11.73 0.05 9.36
N PRO A 39 -12.69 -0.63 8.71
CA PRO A 39 -13.78 0.04 8.01
C PRO A 39 -14.84 0.63 8.97
N GLN A 40 -14.77 0.30 10.26
CA GLN A 40 -15.79 0.70 11.26
C GLN A 40 -15.28 1.73 12.28
N SER A 41 -13.95 1.91 12.42
CA SER A 41 -13.35 2.86 13.36
C SER A 41 -12.23 3.66 12.69
N ASP A 42 -12.26 4.99 12.87
CA ASP A 42 -11.41 5.94 12.13
C ASP A 42 -9.92 5.86 12.50
N PHE A 43 -9.58 5.31 13.67
CA PHE A 43 -8.22 5.28 14.22
C PHE A 43 -7.75 3.90 14.67
N LEU A 44 -8.57 2.87 14.44
CA LEU A 44 -8.21 1.48 14.68
C LEU A 44 -7.60 0.89 13.41
N PHE A 45 -6.40 0.34 13.49
CA PHE A 45 -5.71 -0.25 12.34
C PHE A 45 -4.82 -1.43 12.74
N SER A 46 -4.55 -2.31 11.78
CA SER A 46 -3.61 -3.41 11.91
C SER A 46 -2.31 -3.11 11.17
N VAL A 47 -1.22 -3.63 11.71
CA VAL A 47 0.15 -3.48 11.20
C VAL A 47 0.75 -4.87 11.11
N SER A 48 1.19 -5.26 9.93
CA SER A 48 1.98 -6.49 9.73
C SER A 48 3.44 -6.16 9.55
N SER A 49 4.32 -7.06 9.98
CA SER A 49 5.76 -6.81 10.02
C SER A 49 6.59 -8.07 9.75
N TRP A 50 7.83 -7.82 9.36
CA TRP A 50 8.86 -8.83 9.14
C TRP A 50 9.34 -9.53 10.42
N ASP A 51 8.96 -9.02 11.60
CA ASP A 51 9.16 -9.66 12.91
C ASP A 51 8.15 -10.79 13.22
N ASN A 52 7.43 -11.25 12.19
CA ASN A 52 6.43 -12.33 12.23
C ASN A 52 5.13 -11.98 12.99
N LYS A 53 4.91 -10.72 13.38
CA LYS A 53 3.73 -10.33 14.16
C LYS A 53 2.78 -9.44 13.39
N VAL A 54 1.51 -9.53 13.77
CA VAL A 54 0.48 -8.55 13.45
C VAL A 54 0.07 -7.85 14.74
N ARG A 55 0.09 -6.53 14.74
CA ARG A 55 -0.31 -5.69 15.88
C ARG A 55 -1.49 -4.82 15.51
N ILE A 56 -2.44 -4.70 16.42
CA ILE A 56 -3.60 -3.81 16.30
C ILE A 56 -3.37 -2.60 17.18
N TRP A 57 -3.49 -1.42 16.59
CA TRP A 57 -3.31 -0.13 17.23
C TRP A 57 -4.61 0.66 17.17
N ASP A 58 -4.86 1.43 18.21
CA ASP A 58 -5.92 2.44 18.27
C ASP A 58 -5.30 3.78 18.69
N VAL A 59 -5.80 4.88 18.16
CA VAL A 59 -5.34 6.23 18.51
C VAL A 59 -6.52 7.03 19.03
N GLN A 60 -6.54 7.26 20.34
CA GLN A 60 -7.60 8.00 21.01
C GLN A 60 -7.05 9.31 21.56
N GLY A 61 -7.66 10.43 21.17
CA GLY A 61 -7.21 11.76 21.62
C GLY A 61 -5.76 12.08 21.24
N GLY A 62 -5.26 11.53 20.14
CA GLY A 62 -3.87 11.70 19.70
C GLY A 62 -2.86 10.75 20.37
N ILE A 63 -3.31 9.84 21.23
CA ILE A 63 -2.46 8.93 22.00
C ILE A 63 -2.54 7.51 21.40
N PRO A 64 -1.45 6.97 20.84
CA PRO A 64 -1.41 5.59 20.35
C PRO A 64 -1.45 4.55 21.47
N GLN A 65 -2.25 3.50 21.28
CA GLN A 65 -2.42 2.38 22.21
C GLN A 65 -2.39 1.05 21.46
N GLY A 66 -1.56 0.10 21.91
CA GLY A 66 -1.60 -1.27 21.44
C GLY A 66 -2.84 -1.99 21.99
N ARG A 67 -3.65 -2.59 21.11
CA ARG A 67 -4.90 -3.27 21.47
C ARG A 67 -4.76 -4.78 21.56
N ALA A 68 -4.10 -5.37 20.57
CA ALA A 68 -3.91 -6.81 20.49
C ALA A 68 -2.73 -7.11 19.56
N GLN A 69 -2.25 -8.34 19.63
CA GLN A 69 -1.31 -8.87 18.65
C GLN A 69 -1.51 -10.38 18.48
N PHE A 70 -1.10 -10.90 17.34
CA PHE A 70 -0.99 -12.32 17.06
C PHE A 70 0.22 -12.58 16.15
N GLU A 71 0.66 -13.83 16.09
CA GLU A 71 1.96 -14.18 15.51
C GLU A 71 1.83 -15.24 14.40
N HIS A 72 2.77 -15.19 13.47
CA HIS A 72 3.04 -16.16 12.41
C HIS A 72 4.39 -16.84 12.66
N GLN A 73 4.69 -17.90 11.93
CA GLN A 73 5.98 -18.62 12.07
C GLN A 73 7.09 -18.04 11.17
N ALA A 74 6.76 -17.04 10.34
CA ALA A 74 7.66 -16.35 9.44
C ALA A 74 7.11 -14.94 9.14
N PRO A 75 7.85 -14.08 8.40
CA PRO A 75 7.44 -12.70 8.14
C PRO A 75 6.00 -12.58 7.63
N VAL A 76 5.22 -11.69 8.25
CA VAL A 76 3.87 -11.39 7.77
C VAL A 76 4.01 -10.37 6.64
N LEU A 77 3.30 -10.56 5.53
CA LEU A 77 3.48 -9.76 4.32
C LEU A 77 2.27 -8.89 3.98
N CYS A 78 1.10 -9.20 4.55
CA CYS A 78 -0.13 -8.45 4.34
C CYS A 78 -1.13 -8.65 5.49
N THR A 79 -1.96 -7.63 5.73
CA THR A 79 -3.06 -7.67 6.71
C THR A 79 -4.26 -6.89 6.21
N LYS A 80 -5.48 -7.34 6.51
CA LYS A 80 -6.73 -6.64 6.19
C LYS A 80 -7.77 -6.80 7.29
N TRP A 81 -8.73 -5.90 7.32
CA TRP A 81 -9.94 -6.01 8.15
C TRP A 81 -11.08 -6.62 7.36
N SER A 82 -11.91 -7.43 8.01
CA SER A 82 -13.24 -7.78 7.48
C SER A 82 -14.10 -6.54 7.31
N ASN A 83 -15.07 -6.57 6.39
CA ASN A 83 -15.90 -5.41 6.08
C ASN A 83 -16.76 -4.97 7.29
N ASP A 84 -17.17 -5.93 8.12
CA ASP A 84 -17.87 -5.69 9.39
C ASP A 84 -16.95 -5.17 10.51
N GLY A 85 -15.64 -5.11 10.29
CA GLY A 85 -14.64 -4.66 11.26
C GLY A 85 -14.41 -5.60 12.45
N THR A 86 -14.96 -6.82 12.44
CA THR A 86 -14.88 -7.73 13.60
C THR A 86 -13.66 -8.66 13.56
N LYS A 87 -13.03 -8.81 12.39
CA LYS A 87 -11.89 -9.70 12.16
C LYS A 87 -10.71 -8.95 11.55
N VAL A 88 -9.51 -9.37 11.92
CA VAL A 88 -8.27 -9.05 11.22
C VAL A 88 -7.73 -10.32 10.61
N VAL A 89 -7.37 -10.28 9.33
CA VAL A 89 -6.75 -11.41 8.63
C VAL A 89 -5.34 -11.06 8.20
N ALA A 90 -4.48 -12.06 8.15
CA ALA A 90 -3.10 -11.88 7.77
C ALA A 90 -2.54 -13.09 7.04
N GLY A 91 -1.48 -12.84 6.27
CA GLY A 91 -0.81 -13.83 5.44
C GLY A 91 0.67 -13.52 5.34
N GLY A 92 1.49 -14.58 5.36
CA GLY A 92 2.94 -14.43 5.48
C GLY A 92 3.76 -15.41 4.65
N ALA A 93 5.06 -15.37 4.91
CA ALA A 93 6.08 -16.24 4.33
C ALA A 93 6.04 -17.68 4.88
N ASP A 94 5.19 -17.94 5.88
CA ASP A 94 4.87 -19.28 6.38
C ASP A 94 3.75 -19.95 5.57
N ASN A 95 3.25 -19.28 4.53
CA ASN A 95 2.18 -19.71 3.63
C ASN A 95 0.79 -19.82 4.29
N VAL A 96 0.67 -19.39 5.55
CA VAL A 96 -0.55 -19.48 6.35
C VAL A 96 -1.41 -18.24 6.12
N VAL A 97 -2.73 -18.46 6.03
CA VAL A 97 -3.73 -17.40 6.15
C VAL A 97 -4.38 -17.53 7.53
N SER A 98 -4.22 -16.52 8.36
CA SER A 98 -4.75 -16.46 9.73
C SER A 98 -5.91 -15.47 9.83
N MET A 99 -6.85 -15.74 10.73
CA MET A 99 -7.96 -14.85 11.09
C MET A 99 -8.02 -14.68 12.60
N PHE A 100 -7.91 -13.43 13.04
CA PHE A 100 -8.02 -12.99 14.42
C PHE A 100 -9.40 -12.36 14.66
N ASP A 101 -10.10 -12.82 15.69
CA ASP A 101 -11.35 -12.23 16.16
C ASP A 101 -11.07 -11.16 17.22
N VAL A 102 -11.48 -9.93 16.93
CA VAL A 102 -11.18 -8.76 17.77
C VAL A 102 -11.92 -8.80 19.11
N ALA A 103 -13.12 -9.40 19.14
CA ALA A 103 -13.93 -9.45 20.35
C ALA A 103 -13.47 -10.56 21.30
N THR A 104 -13.09 -11.72 20.76
CA THR A 104 -12.69 -12.88 21.59
C THR A 104 -11.18 -12.96 21.82
N GLY A 105 -10.38 -12.26 21.03
CA GLY A 105 -8.93 -12.35 21.05
C GLY A 105 -8.39 -13.68 20.50
N GLN A 106 -9.23 -14.49 19.85
CA GLN A 106 -8.82 -15.79 19.32
C GLN A 106 -8.30 -15.68 17.89
N THR A 107 -7.21 -16.40 17.61
CA THR A 107 -6.69 -16.60 16.25
C THR A 107 -7.02 -18.00 15.79
N LYS A 108 -7.47 -18.14 14.54
CA LYS A 108 -7.60 -19.42 13.85
C LYS A 108 -6.90 -19.37 12.49
N GLN A 109 -6.41 -20.52 12.04
CA GLN A 109 -5.98 -20.69 10.66
C GLN A 109 -7.23 -20.74 9.76
N LEU A 110 -7.26 -19.88 8.75
CA LEU A 110 -8.31 -19.85 7.73
C LEU A 110 -7.96 -20.74 6.53
N GLY A 111 -6.68 -20.83 6.18
CA GLY A 111 -6.25 -21.56 4.98
C GLY A 111 -4.74 -21.59 4.79
N LEU A 112 -4.31 -22.26 3.71
CA LEU A 112 -2.91 -22.44 3.33
C LEU A 112 -2.72 -22.22 1.82
N HIS A 113 -1.56 -21.71 1.47
CA HIS A 113 -1.00 -21.69 0.12
C HIS A 113 0.22 -22.62 0.02
N ASP A 114 0.67 -22.91 -1.20
CA ASP A 114 1.90 -23.70 -1.44
C ASP A 114 3.15 -22.80 -1.53
N GLY A 115 2.98 -21.52 -1.19
CA GLY A 115 4.02 -20.50 -1.17
C GLY A 115 3.55 -19.22 -0.46
N PRO A 116 4.45 -18.24 -0.25
CA PRO A 116 4.16 -17.06 0.57
C PRO A 116 2.92 -16.29 0.13
N VAL A 117 2.07 -15.94 1.09
CA VAL A 117 0.86 -15.13 0.86
C VAL A 117 1.25 -13.67 0.83
N LYS A 118 1.24 -13.05 -0.35
CA LYS A 118 1.83 -11.72 -0.58
C LYS A 118 0.85 -10.56 -0.46
N SER A 119 -0.42 -10.80 -0.78
CA SER A 119 -1.43 -9.74 -0.84
C SER A 119 -2.84 -10.32 -0.66
N MET A 120 -3.77 -9.52 -0.16
CA MET A 120 -5.13 -9.95 0.11
C MET A 120 -6.11 -8.77 0.11
N SER A 121 -7.40 -9.08 -0.05
CA SER A 121 -8.49 -8.11 0.03
C SER A 121 -9.78 -8.78 0.50
N TYR A 122 -10.66 -8.04 1.17
CA TYR A 122 -12.02 -8.48 1.44
C TYR A 122 -12.96 -8.06 0.31
N LEU A 123 -13.75 -9.02 -0.17
CA LEU A 123 -14.70 -8.86 -1.26
C LEU A 123 -16.11 -9.12 -0.74
N GLN A 124 -17.08 -8.46 -1.38
CA GLN A 124 -18.49 -8.83 -1.30
C GLN A 124 -18.96 -9.16 -2.70
N PHE A 125 -19.32 -10.41 -2.94
CA PHE A 125 -19.91 -10.83 -4.21
C PHE A 125 -20.98 -11.92 -3.99
N GLY A 126 -21.78 -12.14 -5.03
CA GLY A 126 -22.94 -13.03 -4.98
C GLY A 126 -24.18 -12.36 -4.38
N GLY A 127 -25.36 -12.99 -4.58
CA GLY A 127 -26.66 -12.40 -4.21
C GLY A 127 -26.89 -12.19 -2.70
N SER A 128 -26.02 -12.74 -1.85
CA SER A 128 -26.07 -12.63 -0.40
C SER A 128 -25.08 -11.62 0.20
N ASN A 129 -24.33 -10.86 -0.63
CA ASN A 129 -23.25 -9.96 -0.17
C ASN A 129 -22.33 -10.63 0.86
N THR A 130 -21.95 -11.88 0.59
CA THR A 130 -21.12 -12.64 1.52
C THR A 130 -19.70 -12.10 1.52
N ASP A 131 -19.17 -11.84 2.72
CA ASP A 131 -17.77 -11.47 2.92
C ASP A 131 -16.87 -12.66 2.57
N VAL A 132 -16.05 -12.48 1.54
CA VAL A 132 -15.08 -13.45 1.07
C VAL A 132 -13.70 -12.81 1.10
N LEU A 133 -12.74 -13.49 1.73
CA LEU A 133 -11.34 -13.09 1.63
C LEU A 133 -10.77 -13.61 0.31
N VAL A 134 -10.11 -12.77 -0.47
CA VAL A 134 -9.22 -13.20 -1.55
C VAL A 134 -7.77 -13.06 -1.12
N THR A 135 -6.97 -14.09 -1.36
CA THR A 135 -5.52 -14.07 -1.12
C THR A 135 -4.78 -14.38 -2.40
N GLY A 136 -3.65 -13.70 -2.62
CA GLY A 136 -2.76 -13.94 -3.73
C GLY A 136 -1.36 -14.31 -3.25
N SER A 137 -0.80 -15.36 -3.85
CA SER A 137 0.43 -15.98 -3.39
C SER A 137 1.50 -16.10 -4.48
N TRP A 138 2.73 -16.31 -4.04
CA TRP A 138 3.85 -16.71 -4.89
C TRP A 138 3.75 -18.16 -5.39
N ASP A 139 2.76 -18.94 -4.94
CA ASP A 139 2.41 -20.21 -5.58
C ASP A 139 1.68 -20.04 -6.92
N LYS A 140 1.54 -18.79 -7.40
CA LYS A 140 0.86 -18.42 -8.66
C LYS A 140 -0.64 -18.67 -8.63
N THR A 141 -1.27 -18.61 -7.46
CA THR A 141 -2.72 -18.72 -7.33
C THR A 141 -3.34 -17.51 -6.63
N LEU A 142 -4.59 -17.23 -6.99
CA LEU A 142 -5.55 -16.58 -6.10
C LEU A 142 -6.42 -17.66 -5.45
N LYS A 143 -6.68 -17.54 -4.16
CA LYS A 143 -7.66 -18.38 -3.44
C LYS A 143 -8.73 -17.50 -2.80
N TYR A 144 -9.97 -17.98 -2.83
CA TYR A 144 -11.14 -17.33 -2.24
C TYR A 144 -11.58 -18.13 -1.00
N TRP A 145 -11.78 -17.45 0.13
CA TRP A 145 -12.06 -18.08 1.41
C TRP A 145 -13.38 -17.58 1.99
N ASP A 146 -14.24 -18.53 2.31
CA ASP A 146 -15.38 -18.32 3.19
C ASP A 146 -14.99 -18.83 4.58
N ALA A 147 -15.03 -17.95 5.59
CA ALA A 147 -14.60 -18.25 6.95
C ALA A 147 -15.40 -19.35 7.67
N ARG A 148 -16.50 -19.81 7.07
CA ARG A 148 -17.38 -20.87 7.56
C ARG A 148 -16.91 -22.27 7.16
N GLN A 149 -15.94 -22.40 6.26
CA GLN A 149 -15.41 -23.68 5.80
C GLN A 149 -13.88 -23.67 5.72
N ALA A 150 -13.27 -24.86 5.81
CA ALA A 150 -11.81 -25.00 5.84
C ALA A 150 -11.14 -24.93 4.45
N GLN A 151 -11.89 -25.28 3.39
CA GLN A 151 -11.37 -25.30 2.02
C GLN A 151 -11.71 -24.00 1.30
N PRO A 152 -10.84 -23.52 0.38
CA PRO A 152 -11.17 -22.35 -0.42
C PRO A 152 -12.41 -22.63 -1.27
N ILE A 153 -13.31 -21.65 -1.39
CA ILE A 153 -14.51 -21.73 -2.25
C ILE A 153 -14.16 -21.60 -3.74
N GLY A 154 -12.93 -21.22 -4.07
CA GLY A 154 -12.44 -21.15 -5.43
C GLY A 154 -10.95 -20.86 -5.51
N THR A 155 -10.34 -21.25 -6.62
CA THR A 155 -8.92 -21.01 -6.91
C THR A 155 -8.79 -20.60 -8.37
N VAL A 156 -8.01 -19.57 -8.64
CA VAL A 156 -7.73 -19.08 -9.99
C VAL A 156 -6.22 -19.09 -10.21
N ALA A 157 -5.76 -19.76 -11.26
CA ALA A 157 -4.35 -19.76 -11.66
C ALA A 157 -3.96 -18.38 -12.21
N MET A 158 -2.91 -17.80 -11.66
CA MET A 158 -2.35 -16.52 -12.09
C MET A 158 -1.21 -16.72 -13.10
N PRO A 159 -0.98 -15.75 -14.01
CA PRO A 159 0.09 -15.85 -15.01
C PRO A 159 1.49 -16.07 -14.41
N ASP A 160 1.77 -15.47 -13.24
CA ASP A 160 2.96 -15.76 -12.44
C ASP A 160 2.70 -15.42 -10.96
N ARG A 161 3.76 -15.37 -10.14
CA ARG A 161 3.75 -15.02 -8.71
C ARG A 161 3.02 -13.71 -8.50
N VAL A 162 2.07 -13.70 -7.57
CA VAL A 162 1.33 -12.47 -7.21
C VAL A 162 2.25 -11.52 -6.45
N TYR A 163 2.39 -10.29 -6.91
CA TYR A 163 3.14 -9.24 -6.21
C TYR A 163 2.22 -8.28 -5.45
N THR A 164 1.05 -8.01 -6.00
CA THR A 164 0.08 -7.04 -5.48
C THR A 164 -1.31 -7.37 -6.01
N LEU A 165 -2.34 -7.13 -5.20
CA LEU A 165 -3.72 -7.08 -5.66
C LEU A 165 -4.46 -5.97 -4.94
N ASP A 166 -5.50 -5.46 -5.58
CA ASP A 166 -6.46 -4.56 -4.95
C ASP A 166 -7.85 -4.73 -5.58
N SER A 167 -8.89 -4.37 -4.85
CA SER A 167 -10.28 -4.51 -5.28
C SER A 167 -11.14 -3.32 -4.90
N ARG A 168 -12.05 -2.95 -5.80
CA ARG A 168 -13.09 -1.97 -5.50
C ARG A 168 -14.36 -2.28 -6.28
N GLN A 169 -15.51 -2.16 -5.62
CA GLN A 169 -16.79 -2.53 -6.21
C GLN A 169 -16.71 -3.94 -6.84
N MET A 170 -17.00 -4.05 -8.14
CA MET A 170 -16.96 -5.32 -8.88
C MET A 170 -15.62 -5.58 -9.60
N LEU A 171 -14.58 -4.78 -9.32
CA LEU A 171 -13.27 -4.89 -9.94
C LEU A 171 -12.26 -5.49 -8.96
N LEU A 172 -11.56 -6.54 -9.39
CA LEU A 172 -10.35 -7.06 -8.75
C LEU A 172 -9.22 -7.02 -9.77
N VAL A 173 -8.09 -6.40 -9.39
CA VAL A 173 -6.90 -6.31 -10.24
C VAL A 173 -5.70 -6.92 -9.52
N VAL A 174 -4.96 -7.75 -10.24
CA VAL A 174 -3.80 -8.48 -9.73
C VAL A 174 -2.59 -8.19 -10.60
N GLY A 175 -1.52 -7.68 -9.97
CA GLY A 175 -0.21 -7.52 -10.59
C GLY A 175 0.69 -8.69 -10.22
N THR A 176 1.23 -9.37 -11.22
CA THR A 176 2.14 -10.52 -11.04
C THR A 176 3.55 -10.21 -11.51
N ALA A 177 4.47 -11.14 -11.27
CA ALA A 177 5.75 -11.16 -11.95
C ALA A 177 5.59 -11.21 -13.48
N GLU A 178 6.68 -10.92 -14.19
CA GLU A 178 6.70 -10.72 -15.65
C GLU A 178 5.77 -9.59 -16.15
N ARG A 179 5.39 -8.70 -15.23
CA ARG A 179 4.58 -7.50 -15.47
C ARG A 179 3.17 -7.80 -15.97
N HIS A 180 2.63 -9.00 -15.78
CA HIS A 180 1.24 -9.27 -16.12
C HIS A 180 0.29 -8.56 -15.14
N ILE A 181 -0.79 -8.03 -15.69
CA ILE A 181 -1.91 -7.44 -14.97
C ILE A 181 -3.15 -8.24 -15.34
N ALA A 182 -3.67 -9.01 -14.40
CA ALA A 182 -4.92 -9.74 -14.53
C ALA A 182 -6.07 -8.91 -13.93
N VAL A 183 -7.11 -8.70 -14.71
CA VAL A 183 -8.35 -8.01 -14.32
C VAL A 183 -9.45 -9.06 -14.21
N ILE A 184 -10.15 -9.08 -13.09
CA ILE A 184 -11.26 -9.99 -12.78
C ILE A 184 -12.49 -9.15 -12.48
N ASN A 185 -13.62 -9.49 -13.11
CA ASN A 185 -14.92 -8.94 -12.77
C ASN A 185 -15.55 -9.84 -11.71
N LEU A 186 -15.90 -9.30 -10.55
CA LEU A 186 -16.45 -10.04 -9.41
C LEU A 186 -17.89 -10.56 -9.64
N GLY A 187 -18.52 -10.22 -10.78
CA GLY A 187 -19.72 -10.89 -11.25
C GLY A 187 -19.43 -12.31 -11.78
N ASN A 188 -18.17 -12.59 -12.13
CA ASN A 188 -17.65 -13.91 -12.44
C ASN A 188 -16.25 -14.08 -11.82
N PRO A 189 -16.17 -14.19 -10.47
CA PRO A 189 -14.92 -14.02 -9.72
C PRO A 189 -13.89 -15.12 -10.00
N MET A 190 -14.30 -16.25 -10.59
CA MET A 190 -13.41 -17.38 -10.90
C MET A 190 -12.77 -17.29 -12.29
N ALA A 191 -13.04 -16.22 -13.04
CA ALA A 191 -12.52 -16.04 -14.39
C ALA A 191 -11.75 -14.73 -14.52
N ILE A 192 -10.55 -14.82 -15.13
CA ILE A 192 -9.81 -13.64 -15.55
C ILE A 192 -10.56 -13.02 -16.75
N PHE A 193 -11.05 -11.81 -16.56
CA PHE A 193 -11.74 -11.04 -17.60
C PHE A 193 -10.76 -10.57 -18.68
N LYS A 194 -9.60 -10.06 -18.27
CA LYS A 194 -8.57 -9.54 -19.19
C LYS A 194 -7.19 -9.70 -18.59
N THR A 195 -6.22 -10.15 -19.38
CA THR A 195 -4.80 -10.09 -19.02
C THR A 195 -4.08 -9.14 -19.95
N THR A 196 -3.31 -8.22 -19.40
CA THR A 196 -2.46 -7.30 -20.16
C THR A 196 -1.06 -7.27 -19.58
N GLN A 197 -0.09 -6.76 -20.33
CA GLN A 197 1.20 -6.42 -19.76
C GLN A 197 1.19 -4.96 -19.27
N SER A 198 1.81 -4.71 -18.12
CA SER A 198 1.97 -3.36 -17.57
C SER A 198 2.60 -2.44 -18.62
N PRO A 199 2.08 -1.20 -18.79
CA PRO A 199 2.71 -0.21 -19.67
C PRO A 199 4.02 0.33 -19.09
N LEU A 200 4.32 0.06 -17.82
CA LEU A 200 5.58 0.40 -17.19
C LEU A 200 6.64 -0.61 -17.61
N LYS A 201 7.86 -0.13 -17.91
CA LYS A 201 8.92 -0.97 -18.50
C LYS A 201 9.54 -1.92 -17.48
N TRP A 202 9.47 -1.56 -16.20
CA TRP A 202 10.07 -2.30 -15.10
C TRP A 202 9.01 -3.00 -14.23
N GLN A 203 9.48 -3.81 -13.29
CA GLN A 203 8.65 -4.62 -12.41
C GLN A 203 7.52 -3.81 -11.75
N THR A 204 6.29 -4.32 -11.85
CA THR A 204 5.12 -3.80 -11.13
C THR A 204 5.30 -4.06 -9.65
N ARG A 205 5.16 -3.03 -8.82
CA ARG A 205 5.32 -3.11 -7.36
C ARG A 205 3.98 -3.03 -6.63
N VAL A 206 3.06 -2.21 -7.12
CA VAL A 206 1.76 -1.94 -6.46
C VAL A 206 0.66 -1.67 -7.47
N VAL A 207 -0.55 -2.15 -7.17
CA VAL A 207 -1.81 -1.85 -7.84
C VAL A 207 -2.73 -1.17 -6.82
N ALA A 208 -3.50 -0.17 -7.25
CA ALA A 208 -4.58 0.41 -6.45
C ALA A 208 -5.79 0.73 -7.33
N CYS A 209 -6.96 0.20 -6.98
CA CYS A 209 -8.21 0.37 -7.73
C CYS A 209 -8.86 1.72 -7.44
N TYR A 210 -9.53 2.29 -8.44
CA TYR A 210 -10.29 3.55 -8.27
C TYR A 210 -11.54 3.29 -7.44
N ASN A 211 -12.02 4.32 -6.75
CA ASN A 211 -13.24 4.24 -5.92
C ASN A 211 -14.45 3.76 -6.73
N GLU A 212 -14.50 4.15 -8.01
CA GLU A 212 -15.55 3.85 -8.98
C GLU A 212 -15.48 2.42 -9.54
N GLY A 213 -14.37 1.70 -9.33
CA GLY A 213 -14.19 0.34 -9.85
C GLY A 213 -14.08 0.25 -11.38
N ASP A 214 -13.80 1.36 -12.06
CA ASP A 214 -13.68 1.46 -13.52
C ASP A 214 -12.21 1.49 -14.03
N GLY A 215 -11.26 1.51 -13.10
CA GLY A 215 -9.83 1.60 -13.41
C GLY A 215 -8.94 1.40 -12.20
N TYR A 216 -7.63 1.52 -12.43
CA TYR A 216 -6.60 1.27 -11.43
C TYR A 216 -5.31 2.06 -11.73
N ALA A 217 -4.54 2.35 -10.68
CA ALA A 217 -3.19 2.88 -10.77
C ALA A 217 -2.19 1.74 -10.60
N LEU A 218 -1.07 1.82 -11.34
CA LEU A 218 0.08 0.94 -11.21
C LEU A 218 1.29 1.75 -10.74
N GLY A 219 2.04 1.23 -9.78
CA GLY A 219 3.37 1.72 -9.40
C GLY A 219 4.45 0.70 -9.77
N SER A 220 5.62 1.17 -10.18
CA SER A 220 6.77 0.32 -10.55
C SER A 220 8.00 0.65 -9.72
N VAL A 221 9.00 -0.25 -9.80
CA VAL A 221 10.31 -0.06 -9.18
C VAL A 221 11.14 1.08 -9.82
N GLU A 222 10.70 1.64 -10.96
CA GLU A 222 11.41 2.70 -11.69
C GLU A 222 10.88 4.12 -11.41
N GLY A 223 10.24 4.37 -10.27
CA GLY A 223 9.74 5.72 -9.93
C GLY A 223 8.76 6.25 -10.97
N ARG A 224 7.77 5.43 -11.31
CA ARG A 224 6.70 5.75 -12.25
C ARG A 224 5.37 5.14 -11.82
N CYS A 225 4.32 5.90 -12.09
CA CYS A 225 2.95 5.44 -12.01
C CYS A 225 2.27 5.44 -13.38
N ALA A 226 1.32 4.54 -13.58
CA ALA A 226 0.41 4.51 -14.73
C ALA A 226 -1.05 4.55 -14.28
N ILE A 227 -1.85 5.39 -14.92
CA ILE A 227 -3.30 5.52 -14.72
C ILE A 227 -3.99 4.73 -15.83
N ARG A 228 -4.76 3.71 -15.45
CA ARG A 228 -5.39 2.74 -16.33
C ARG A 228 -6.90 2.69 -16.14
N TYR A 229 -7.62 2.51 -17.25
CA TYR A 229 -9.05 2.26 -17.27
C TYR A 229 -9.29 0.86 -17.85
N VAL A 230 -10.34 0.19 -17.36
CA VAL A 230 -10.71 -1.16 -17.83
C VAL A 230 -11.27 -1.10 -19.24
N ASP A 231 -12.12 -0.10 -19.49
CA ASP A 231 -12.66 0.20 -20.82
C ASP A 231 -11.58 0.77 -21.75
N ASP A 232 -11.50 0.22 -22.97
CA ASP A 232 -10.44 0.54 -23.92
C ASP A 232 -10.59 1.93 -24.56
N GLU A 233 -11.81 2.44 -24.70
CA GLU A 233 -12.05 3.79 -25.21
C GLU A 233 -11.67 4.85 -24.18
N GLU A 234 -12.09 4.67 -22.93
CA GLU A 234 -11.69 5.53 -21.81
C GLU A 234 -10.17 5.46 -21.58
N GLN A 235 -9.57 4.26 -21.69
CA GLN A 235 -8.13 4.09 -21.61
C GLN A 235 -7.38 4.91 -22.66
N ARG A 236 -7.89 4.97 -23.91
CA ARG A 236 -7.29 5.75 -24.99
C ARG A 236 -7.40 7.27 -24.74
N LYS A 237 -8.51 7.73 -24.16
CA LYS A 237 -8.75 9.15 -23.90
C LYS A 237 -8.02 9.65 -22.65
N LYS A 238 -8.12 8.90 -21.56
CA LYS A 238 -7.80 9.36 -20.21
C LYS A 238 -6.53 8.75 -19.64
N GLY A 239 -6.14 7.56 -20.06
CA GLY A 239 -5.00 6.85 -19.48
C GLY A 239 -3.64 7.48 -19.84
N PHE A 240 -2.72 7.45 -18.89
CA PHE A 240 -1.39 8.04 -19.04
C PHE A 240 -0.39 7.44 -18.05
N SER A 241 0.87 7.88 -18.09
CA SER A 241 1.88 7.53 -17.10
C SER A 241 2.75 8.73 -16.78
N PHE A 242 3.28 8.79 -15.56
CA PHE A 242 4.07 9.91 -15.08
C PHE A 242 5.23 9.44 -14.20
N LYS A 243 6.23 10.32 -14.05
CA LYS A 243 7.38 10.09 -13.17
C LYS A 243 7.05 10.56 -11.76
N CYS A 244 7.49 9.81 -10.75
CA CYS A 244 7.35 10.13 -9.33
C CYS A 244 8.55 9.52 -8.57
N HIS A 245 8.75 9.89 -7.31
CA HIS A 245 9.81 9.33 -6.45
C HIS A 245 11.19 9.32 -7.12
N ARG A 246 11.62 10.51 -7.57
CA ARG A 246 12.91 10.76 -8.21
C ARG A 246 13.55 11.98 -7.60
N GLN A 247 14.81 11.88 -7.24
CA GLN A 247 15.59 12.99 -6.69
C GLN A 247 16.64 13.40 -7.70
N THR A 248 16.77 14.70 -7.95
CA THR A 248 17.82 15.24 -8.82
C THR A 248 18.94 15.75 -7.94
N ASN A 249 20.17 15.30 -8.18
CA ASN A 249 21.29 15.77 -7.36
C ASN A 249 21.67 17.19 -7.79
N SER A 250 21.42 18.18 -6.92
CA SER A 250 21.71 19.59 -7.19
C SER A 250 23.19 19.94 -6.98
N ASN A 251 23.90 19.19 -6.14
CA ASN A 251 25.31 19.41 -5.81
C ASN A 251 26.23 18.62 -6.76
N ARG A 252 26.31 19.06 -8.02
CA ARG A 252 27.21 18.47 -9.02
C ARG A 252 28.46 19.32 -9.22
N ALA A 253 29.60 18.65 -9.42
CA ALA A 253 30.80 19.28 -9.93
C ALA A 253 30.56 19.83 -11.36
N PRO A 254 31.16 20.97 -11.74
CA PRO A 254 31.04 21.51 -13.09
C PRO A 254 31.43 20.46 -14.15
N GLY A 255 30.60 20.28 -15.18
CA GLY A 255 30.88 19.38 -16.30
C GLY A 255 30.33 17.95 -16.17
N GLN A 256 29.75 17.55 -15.02
CA GLN A 256 29.08 16.25 -14.92
C GLN A 256 27.60 16.29 -15.38
N PRO A 257 27.12 15.24 -16.09
CA PRO A 257 25.72 15.13 -16.46
C PRO A 257 24.84 15.08 -15.21
N ALA A 258 23.69 15.74 -15.26
CA ALA A 258 22.73 15.67 -14.16
C ALA A 258 22.25 14.23 -13.97
N GLN A 259 22.52 13.66 -12.80
CA GLN A 259 22.04 12.33 -12.43
C GLN A 259 20.77 12.47 -11.58
N SER A 260 19.77 11.62 -11.89
CA SER A 260 18.56 11.49 -11.09
C SER A 260 18.55 10.13 -10.43
N LEU A 261 18.49 10.13 -9.10
CA LEU A 261 18.23 8.92 -8.32
C LEU A 261 16.77 8.55 -8.50
N VAL A 262 16.52 7.28 -8.77
CA VAL A 262 15.19 6.73 -9.07
C VAL A 262 14.87 5.69 -8.03
N TYR A 263 13.68 5.79 -7.44
CA TYR A 263 13.25 4.95 -6.34
C TYR A 263 11.95 4.22 -6.68
N ALA A 264 11.73 3.08 -6.04
CA ALA A 264 10.49 2.33 -6.22
C ALA A 264 9.29 3.10 -5.68
N VAL A 265 8.15 2.99 -6.38
CA VAL A 265 6.84 3.36 -5.84
C VAL A 265 6.35 2.17 -5.03
N ASN A 266 6.44 2.25 -3.71
CA ASN A 266 6.14 1.13 -2.81
C ASN A 266 4.65 1.01 -2.53
N SER A 267 3.94 2.14 -2.43
CA SER A 267 2.53 2.16 -2.07
C SER A 267 1.75 3.22 -2.83
N ILE A 268 0.49 2.92 -3.14
CA ILE A 268 -0.50 3.83 -3.71
C ILE A 268 -1.79 3.63 -2.91
N ALA A 269 -2.38 4.72 -2.44
CA ALA A 269 -3.65 4.67 -1.70
C ALA A 269 -4.58 5.76 -2.23
N PHE A 270 -5.78 5.37 -2.69
CA PHE A 270 -6.81 6.34 -3.08
C PHE A 270 -7.49 6.90 -1.84
N HIS A 271 -7.69 8.22 -1.81
CA HIS A 271 -8.51 8.86 -0.80
C HIS A 271 -9.96 8.35 -0.99
N PRO A 272 -10.59 7.79 0.06
CA PRO A 272 -11.84 7.03 -0.08
C PRO A 272 -13.03 7.88 -0.54
N ILE A 273 -12.97 9.20 -0.32
CA ILE A 273 -14.01 10.15 -0.73
C ILE A 273 -13.68 10.86 -2.05
N TYR A 274 -12.52 11.52 -2.17
CA TYR A 274 -12.23 12.41 -3.30
C TYR A 274 -11.73 11.72 -4.58
N GLY A 275 -11.23 10.48 -4.51
CA GLY A 275 -10.65 9.79 -5.68
C GLY A 275 -9.31 10.36 -6.17
N THR A 276 -8.77 11.38 -5.49
CA THR A 276 -7.35 11.72 -5.49
C THR A 276 -6.57 10.64 -4.73
N PHE A 277 -5.25 10.62 -4.84
CA PHE A 277 -4.47 9.52 -4.28
C PHE A 277 -3.10 9.93 -3.78
N ALA A 278 -2.60 9.14 -2.83
CA ALA A 278 -1.24 9.21 -2.34
C ALA A 278 -0.34 8.21 -3.08
N THR A 279 0.91 8.60 -3.32
CA THR A 279 1.99 7.65 -3.63
C THR A 279 3.09 7.80 -2.58
N ALA A 280 3.68 6.69 -2.16
CA ALA A 280 4.83 6.66 -1.26
C ALA A 280 5.92 5.73 -1.78
N GLY A 281 7.19 6.05 -1.52
CA GLY A 281 8.30 5.38 -2.18
C GLY A 281 9.58 5.23 -1.37
N GLY A 282 10.54 4.56 -2.00
CA GLY A 282 11.86 4.29 -1.42
C GLY A 282 12.73 5.55 -1.24
N ASP A 283 12.32 6.68 -1.81
CA ASP A 283 12.95 7.98 -1.59
C ASP A 283 12.55 8.61 -0.24
N GLY A 284 11.66 7.96 0.50
CA GLY A 284 11.19 8.39 1.81
C GLY A 284 10.25 9.58 1.78
N SER A 285 9.62 9.84 0.64
CA SER A 285 8.61 10.88 0.48
C SER A 285 7.24 10.26 0.16
N PHE A 286 6.18 11.03 0.43
CA PHE A 286 4.86 10.78 -0.13
C PHE A 286 4.31 12.03 -0.82
N HIS A 287 3.38 11.81 -1.74
CA HIS A 287 2.84 12.85 -2.61
C HIS A 287 1.35 12.62 -2.86
N PHE A 288 0.58 13.70 -2.92
CA PHE A 288 -0.83 13.69 -3.30
C PHE A 288 -1.00 14.10 -4.76
N TRP A 289 -1.89 13.40 -5.46
CA TRP A 289 -2.07 13.52 -6.90
C TRP A 289 -3.55 13.55 -7.28
N ASP A 290 -3.82 14.24 -8.38
CA ASP A 290 -5.10 14.25 -9.06
C ASP A 290 -4.94 13.58 -10.44
N LYS A 291 -5.56 12.42 -10.63
CA LYS A 291 -5.53 11.69 -11.91
C LYS A 291 -6.37 12.37 -12.99
N ASN A 292 -7.43 13.08 -12.62
CA ASN A 292 -8.37 13.71 -13.54
C ASN A 292 -7.74 14.99 -14.11
N GLN A 293 -7.10 15.80 -13.26
CA GLN A 293 -6.37 17.01 -13.64
C GLN A 293 -4.91 16.75 -14.04
N ARG A 294 -4.42 15.51 -13.89
CA ARG A 294 -3.07 15.04 -14.27
C ARG A 294 -1.93 15.83 -13.63
N HIS A 295 -2.08 16.22 -12.37
CA HIS A 295 -1.03 16.95 -11.65
C HIS A 295 -0.83 16.48 -10.21
N ARG A 296 0.28 16.93 -9.62
CA ARG A 296 0.56 16.76 -8.20
C ARG A 296 -0.10 17.87 -7.39
N LEU A 297 -0.90 17.50 -6.39
CA LEU A 297 -1.60 18.43 -5.50
C LEU A 297 -0.66 18.98 -4.42
N ARG A 298 0.05 18.07 -3.75
CA ARG A 298 0.98 18.37 -2.66
C ARG A 298 2.12 17.36 -2.68
N GLY A 299 3.31 17.79 -2.28
CA GLY A 299 4.45 16.92 -2.09
C GLY A 299 5.08 17.16 -0.74
N PHE A 300 5.48 16.07 -0.09
CA PHE A 300 6.09 16.10 1.23
C PHE A 300 7.58 15.74 1.10
N PRO A 301 8.45 16.33 1.94
CA PRO A 301 9.88 16.12 1.84
C PRO A 301 10.29 14.68 2.21
N SER A 302 11.51 14.30 1.83
CA SER A 302 12.07 13.00 2.22
C SER A 302 12.36 12.95 3.72
N LEU A 303 11.95 11.86 4.36
CA LEU A 303 12.16 11.57 5.77
C LEU A 303 13.42 10.72 6.02
N GLN A 304 14.33 10.63 5.03
CA GLN A 304 15.60 9.88 5.11
C GLN A 304 15.44 8.38 5.46
N ALA A 305 14.24 7.85 5.26
CA ALA A 305 13.88 6.44 5.41
C ALA A 305 12.78 6.10 4.41
N SER A 306 12.83 4.93 3.78
CA SER A 306 11.84 4.48 2.82
C SER A 306 10.46 4.38 3.45
N ILE A 307 9.44 4.61 2.63
CA ILE A 307 8.04 4.38 3.01
C ILE A 307 7.55 3.12 2.28
N PRO A 308 7.49 1.94 2.92
CA PRO A 308 7.06 0.72 2.26
C PRO A 308 5.54 0.64 2.08
N VAL A 309 4.76 1.29 2.96
CA VAL A 309 3.30 1.28 2.93
C VAL A 309 2.71 2.60 3.41
N CYS A 310 1.63 3.03 2.77
CA CYS A 310 0.73 4.06 3.25
C CYS A 310 -0.73 3.63 3.05
N SER A 311 -1.64 4.13 3.89
CA SER A 311 -3.06 3.79 3.83
C SER A 311 -3.92 4.91 4.42
N PHE A 312 -5.06 5.19 3.82
CA PHE A 312 -6.03 6.13 4.38
C PHE A 312 -6.95 5.43 5.37
N ASN A 313 -7.36 6.14 6.41
CA ASN A 313 -8.50 5.71 7.22
C ASN A 313 -9.81 5.81 6.42
N ARG A 314 -10.90 5.25 6.94
CA ARG A 314 -12.14 5.04 6.16
C ARG A 314 -12.76 6.33 5.59
N ASN A 315 -12.62 7.45 6.28
CA ASN A 315 -13.14 8.75 5.85
C ASN A 315 -12.09 9.60 5.11
N GLY A 316 -10.84 9.13 5.07
CA GLY A 316 -9.73 9.79 4.41
C GLY A 316 -9.14 10.95 5.19
N ALA A 317 -9.58 11.25 6.41
CA ALA A 317 -9.07 12.35 7.22
C ALA A 317 -7.62 12.15 7.69
N VAL A 318 -7.11 10.93 7.61
CA VAL A 318 -5.75 10.58 8.03
C VAL A 318 -5.11 9.64 7.02
N LEU A 319 -3.86 9.94 6.65
CA LEU A 319 -2.97 9.01 5.96
C LEU A 319 -1.98 8.42 6.98
N ALA A 320 -2.05 7.11 7.20
CA ALA A 320 -0.98 6.38 7.87
C ALA A 320 0.15 6.08 6.88
N TYR A 321 1.40 6.21 7.30
CA TYR A 321 2.54 5.74 6.53
C TYR A 321 3.66 5.22 7.46
N ALA A 322 4.34 4.18 7.00
CA ALA A 322 5.47 3.58 7.71
C ALA A 322 6.79 4.22 7.27
N LEU A 323 7.73 4.38 8.20
CA LEU A 323 9.15 4.53 7.92
C LEU A 323 9.81 3.23 8.33
N SER A 324 10.25 2.44 7.36
CA SER A 324 10.87 1.12 7.53
C SER A 324 11.71 0.79 6.30
N TYR A 325 12.74 -0.04 6.46
CA TYR A 325 13.59 -0.42 5.34
C TYR A 325 12.81 -1.31 4.35
N ASP A 326 12.86 -0.97 3.05
CA ASP A 326 12.11 -1.66 2.01
C ASP A 326 12.92 -2.70 1.21
N TRP A 327 14.15 -2.98 1.68
CA TRP A 327 15.12 -3.87 1.05
C TRP A 327 15.66 -3.42 -0.31
N SER A 328 15.41 -2.17 -0.71
CA SER A 328 15.78 -1.64 -2.04
C SER A 328 17.27 -1.65 -2.36
N GLN A 329 18.14 -1.69 -1.34
CA GLN A 329 19.60 -1.75 -1.48
C GLN A 329 20.18 -3.10 -0.97
N GLY A 330 19.33 -4.12 -0.83
CA GLY A 330 19.71 -5.43 -0.31
C GLY A 330 20.21 -5.40 1.14
N HIS A 331 20.92 -6.46 1.55
CA HIS A 331 21.38 -6.59 2.93
C HIS A 331 22.36 -5.48 3.37
N MET A 332 23.08 -4.86 2.43
CA MET A 332 24.02 -3.77 2.72
C MET A 332 23.31 -2.49 3.18
N GLY A 333 22.06 -2.26 2.75
CA GLY A 333 21.25 -1.15 3.24
C GLY A 333 20.48 -1.46 4.53
N ASN A 334 20.47 -2.73 4.97
CA ASN A 334 19.82 -3.13 6.21
C ASN A 334 20.73 -2.81 7.40
N ARG A 335 20.41 -1.72 8.10
CA ARG A 335 21.20 -1.20 9.22
C ARG A 335 20.36 -1.18 10.48
N ALA A 336 20.98 -1.46 11.63
CA ALA A 336 20.28 -1.56 12.91
C ALA A 336 19.63 -0.24 13.37
N ASP A 337 20.10 0.90 12.86
CA ASP A 337 19.58 2.25 13.11
C ASP A 337 18.54 2.70 12.06
N TYR A 338 18.11 1.83 11.14
CA TYR A 338 17.01 2.16 10.23
C TYR A 338 15.71 2.25 11.05
N PRO A 339 14.93 3.33 10.95
CA PRO A 339 13.74 3.49 11.78
C PRO A 339 12.67 2.47 11.41
N ASN A 340 11.91 2.04 12.42
CA ASN A 340 10.60 1.41 12.28
C ASN A 340 9.60 2.29 13.02
N VAL A 341 8.88 3.14 12.28
CA VAL A 341 7.97 4.15 12.83
C VAL A 341 6.70 4.19 11.99
N ILE A 342 5.54 4.35 12.61
CA ILE A 342 4.31 4.73 11.90
C ILE A 342 4.01 6.18 12.21
N ARG A 343 3.63 6.93 11.19
CA ARG A 343 3.11 8.29 11.33
C ARG A 343 1.70 8.35 10.79
N LEU A 344 0.84 9.08 11.50
CA LEU A 344 -0.52 9.39 11.06
C LEU A 344 -0.57 10.87 10.72
N HIS A 345 -0.64 11.17 9.43
CA HIS A 345 -0.73 12.53 8.92
C HIS A 345 -2.19 12.96 8.76
N PRO A 346 -2.66 13.98 9.50
CA PRO A 346 -3.97 14.57 9.27
C PRO A 346 -3.99 15.22 7.88
N THR A 347 -4.95 14.84 7.04
CA THR A 347 -5.04 15.37 5.66
C THR A 347 -6.10 16.45 5.57
N SER A 348 -5.68 17.66 5.23
CA SER A 348 -6.59 18.79 5.02
C SER A 348 -7.15 18.83 3.59
N ASP A 349 -8.35 19.37 3.40
CA ASP A 349 -8.95 19.59 2.08
C ASP A 349 -7.99 20.33 1.12
N ASP A 350 -7.21 21.29 1.62
CA ASP A 350 -6.28 22.10 0.81
C ASP A 350 -5.11 21.28 0.23
N GLU A 351 -4.78 20.14 0.83
CA GLU A 351 -3.71 19.25 0.41
C GLU A 351 -4.17 18.17 -0.56
N ILE A 352 -5.36 17.60 -0.32
CA ILE A 352 -5.78 16.34 -0.96
C ILE A 352 -6.99 16.49 -1.90
N LYS A 353 -7.79 17.54 -1.78
CA LYS A 353 -8.99 17.72 -2.61
C LYS A 353 -8.64 18.31 -3.97
N GLU A 354 -9.41 17.93 -5.00
CA GLU A 354 -9.29 18.53 -6.33
C GLU A 354 -9.45 20.06 -6.25
N LYS A 355 -8.49 20.78 -6.84
CA LYS A 355 -8.53 22.23 -6.96
C LYS A 355 -9.19 22.59 -8.28
N LYS A 356 -10.34 23.27 -8.23
CA LYS A 356 -10.96 23.85 -9.43
C LYS A 356 -9.95 24.78 -10.09
N ARG A 357 -9.59 24.54 -11.35
CA ARG A 357 -8.83 25.51 -12.14
C ARG A 357 -9.66 26.80 -12.19
N ARG A 358 -9.10 27.90 -11.70
CA ARG A 358 -9.61 29.24 -11.97
C ARG A 358 -9.38 29.59 -13.44
#